data_AF-A0A9W7B5V2-F1
#
_entry.id   AF-A0A9W7B5V2-F1
#
_cell.length_a   1.000
_cell.length_b   1.000
_cell.length_c   1.000
_cell.angle_alpha   90.00
_cell.angle_beta   90.00
_cell.angle_gamma   90.00
#
_symmetry.space_group_name_H-M   'P 1'
#
loop_
_entity.id
_entity.type
_entity.pdbx_description
1 polymer ?
#
loop_
_entity_poly.entity_id
_entity_poly.type
_entity_poly.pdbx_seq_one_letter_code
_entity_poly.pdbx_strand_id
1 'polypeptide(L)'
;MNLLPEHLTVVKMFKLQKLAATKICRALLNSGIMYIYYIEVFLYVVFTAIFTWNVKNVTDMQCIFAKASSFICDLSLWDVGKVTMMVGMFDMASSFHCDLSDWNAANVKSMLSMFNGAVAFNGDIS
;
A
#
# COMPACT_ATOMS: atom_id res chain seq x y z
N MET A 1 -18.25 13.21 4.71
CA MET A 1 -17.82 11.88 5.19
C MET A 1 -16.72 12.10 6.21
N ASN A 2 -17.01 11.88 7.49
CA ASN A 2 -16.02 11.99 8.55
C ASN A 2 -15.15 10.74 8.53
N LEU A 3 -13.89 10.90 8.12
CA LEU A 3 -12.91 9.83 8.17
C LEU A 3 -12.53 9.58 9.64
N LEU A 4 -12.59 8.32 10.07
CA LEU A 4 -12.18 7.91 11.42
C LEU A 4 -10.69 8.27 11.68
N PRO A 5 -10.26 8.48 12.93
CA PRO A 5 -8.89 8.89 13.27
C PRO A 5 -7.80 7.99 12.68
N GLU A 6 -8.08 6.69 12.53
CA GLU A 6 -7.18 5.70 11.94
C GLU A 6 -6.97 5.86 10.41
N HIS A 7 -7.96 6.39 9.69
CA HIS A 7 -7.83 6.76 8.28
C HIS A 7 -6.81 7.91 8.07
N LEU A 8 -6.64 8.75 9.10
CA LEU A 8 -5.70 9.86 9.07
C LEU A 8 -4.24 9.39 9.22
N THR A 9 -4.00 8.26 9.88
CA THR A 9 -2.66 7.72 10.17
C THR A 9 -2.02 7.12 8.91
N VAL A 10 -2.78 6.37 8.12
CA VAL A 10 -2.32 5.70 6.90
C VAL A 10 -2.02 6.70 5.77
N VAL A 11 -2.94 7.65 5.52
CA VAL A 11 -2.72 8.71 4.52
C VAL A 11 -1.55 9.62 4.92
N LYS A 12 -1.39 9.91 6.21
CA LYS A 12 -0.20 10.62 6.71
C LYS A 12 1.07 9.79 6.53
N MET A 13 1.03 8.48 6.74
CA MET A 13 2.17 7.58 6.57
C MET A 13 2.65 7.55 5.12
N PHE A 14 1.77 7.34 4.14
CA PHE A 14 2.14 7.38 2.72
C PHE A 14 2.66 8.76 2.29
N LYS A 15 2.07 9.85 2.81
CA LYS A 15 2.58 11.21 2.58
C LYS A 15 3.96 11.43 3.21
N LEU A 16 4.20 10.92 4.41
CA LEU A 16 5.47 11.02 5.13
C LEU A 16 6.56 10.16 4.48
N GLN A 17 6.23 8.96 4.02
CA GLN A 17 7.15 8.10 3.28
C GLN A 17 7.52 8.71 1.93
N LYS A 18 6.54 9.25 1.18
CA LYS A 18 6.81 10.00 -0.06
C LYS A 18 7.69 11.22 0.20
N LEU A 19 7.45 11.94 1.29
CA LEU A 19 8.25 13.11 1.67
C LEU A 19 9.67 12.73 2.13
N ALA A 20 9.81 11.66 2.92
CA ALA A 20 11.09 11.14 3.39
C ALA A 20 11.93 10.65 2.22
N ALA A 21 11.33 9.86 1.32
CA ALA A 21 11.96 9.43 0.08
C ALA A 21 12.41 10.64 -0.75
N THR A 22 11.54 11.62 -1.00
CA THR A 22 11.89 12.83 -1.77
C THR A 22 13.06 13.62 -1.16
N LYS A 23 13.13 13.71 0.18
CA LYS A 23 14.22 14.38 0.90
C LYS A 23 15.54 13.61 0.80
N ILE A 24 15.51 12.29 0.98
CA ILE A 24 16.67 11.41 0.81
C ILE A 24 17.16 11.49 -0.64
N CYS A 25 16.25 11.43 -1.61
CA CYS A 25 16.55 11.55 -3.03
C CYS A 25 17.28 12.87 -3.35
N ARG A 26 16.81 13.99 -2.80
CA ARG A 26 17.43 15.31 -2.99
C ARG A 26 18.81 15.41 -2.33
N ALA A 27 18.98 14.84 -1.14
CA ALA A 27 20.27 14.81 -0.45
C ALA A 27 21.33 13.99 -1.21
N LEU A 28 20.93 12.87 -1.80
CA LEU A 28 21.82 11.98 -2.55
C LEU A 28 22.18 12.51 -3.94
N LEU A 29 21.23 13.16 -4.66
CA LEU A 29 21.51 13.87 -5.92
C LEU A 29 22.59 14.94 -5.74
N ASN A 30 22.59 15.64 -4.60
CA ASN A 30 23.59 16.68 -4.30
C ASN A 30 24.95 16.12 -3.86
N SER A 31 25.09 14.79 -3.68
CA SER A 31 26.30 14.13 -3.17
C SER A 31 27.17 13.44 -4.23
N GLY A 32 26.68 13.29 -5.48
CA GLY A 32 27.46 12.76 -6.60
C GLY A 32 27.60 11.22 -6.70
N ILE A 33 26.95 10.44 -5.83
CA ILE A 33 27.12 8.96 -5.72
C ILE A 33 25.98 8.21 -6.48
N MET A 34 25.55 8.74 -7.61
CA MET A 34 24.14 9.14 -7.77
C MET A 34 23.09 8.07 -8.15
N TYR A 35 23.42 6.94 -8.79
CA TYR A 35 22.36 6.13 -9.45
C TYR A 35 22.20 4.68 -8.96
N ILE A 36 23.28 3.92 -8.77
CA ILE A 36 23.17 2.49 -8.43
C ILE A 36 22.77 2.29 -6.96
N TYR A 37 23.44 2.98 -6.03
CA TYR A 37 23.06 2.97 -4.61
C TYR A 37 21.69 3.60 -4.34
N TYR A 38 21.27 4.53 -5.20
CA TYR A 38 19.98 5.21 -5.07
C TYR A 38 18.82 4.25 -5.30
N ILE A 39 18.90 3.40 -6.33
CA ILE A 39 17.87 2.38 -6.59
C ILE A 39 17.86 1.36 -5.44
N GLU A 40 19.01 0.86 -5.00
CA GLU A 40 19.05 -0.14 -3.93
C GLU A 40 18.55 0.40 -2.59
N VAL A 41 18.95 1.62 -2.19
CA VAL A 41 18.51 2.22 -0.92
C VAL A 41 17.04 2.63 -0.97
N PHE A 42 16.57 3.18 -2.10
CA PHE A 42 15.15 3.52 -2.26
C PHE A 42 14.26 2.28 -2.24
N LEU A 43 14.65 1.23 -2.97
CA LEU A 43 13.93 -0.04 -2.99
C LEU A 43 13.93 -0.67 -1.59
N TYR A 44 15.07 -0.66 -0.88
CA TYR A 44 15.20 -1.21 0.47
C TYR A 44 14.34 -0.48 1.51
N VAL A 45 14.31 0.86 1.49
CA VAL A 45 13.50 1.65 2.44
C VAL A 45 12.01 1.45 2.20
N VAL A 46 11.56 1.43 0.95
CA VAL A 46 10.14 1.21 0.62
C VAL A 46 9.74 -0.25 0.91
N PHE A 47 10.60 -1.21 0.57
CA PHE A 47 10.40 -2.64 0.85
C PHE A 47 10.29 -2.89 2.36
N THR A 48 11.29 -2.48 3.16
CA THR A 48 11.24 -2.68 4.63
C THR A 48 10.05 -1.98 5.28
N ALA A 49 9.63 -0.82 4.79
CA ALA A 49 8.51 -0.09 5.38
C ALA A 49 7.15 -0.77 5.16
N ILE A 50 6.92 -1.40 4.01
CA ILE A 50 5.66 -2.12 3.75
C ILE A 50 5.65 -3.48 4.47
N PHE A 51 6.79 -4.17 4.51
CA PHE A 51 6.92 -5.46 5.21
C PHE A 51 6.85 -5.34 6.74
N THR A 52 7.24 -4.21 7.32
CA THR A 52 7.18 -4.01 8.78
C THR A 52 5.86 -3.40 9.24
N TRP A 53 4.95 -3.06 8.33
CA TRP A 53 3.68 -2.46 8.72
C TRP A 53 2.73 -3.49 9.32
N ASN A 54 2.45 -3.37 10.62
CA ASN A 54 1.50 -4.20 11.32
C ASN A 54 0.07 -3.67 11.15
N VAL A 55 -0.73 -4.36 10.34
CA VAL A 55 -2.14 -4.01 10.05
C VAL A 55 -3.17 -4.79 10.88
N LYS A 56 -2.75 -5.64 11.83
CA LYS A 56 -3.63 -6.57 12.57
C LYS A 56 -4.80 -5.94 13.34
N ASN A 57 -4.74 -4.63 13.60
CA ASN A 57 -5.75 -3.87 14.33
C ASN A 57 -6.51 -2.89 13.45
N VAL A 58 -6.18 -2.81 12.15
CA VAL A 58 -6.86 -1.93 11.21
C VAL A 58 -8.23 -2.53 10.89
N THR A 59 -9.28 -1.71 11.03
CA THR A 59 -10.67 -2.13 10.73
C THR A 59 -11.21 -1.54 9.43
N ASP A 60 -10.56 -0.51 8.90
CA ASP A 60 -10.97 0.24 7.71
C ASP A 60 -9.77 0.44 6.76
N MET A 61 -9.86 -0.13 5.57
CA MET A 61 -8.85 -0.06 4.51
C MET A 61 -9.36 0.57 3.22
N GLN A 62 -10.40 1.41 3.30
CA GLN A 62 -11.01 2.02 2.13
C GLN A 62 -10.02 2.93 1.39
N CYS A 63 -9.99 2.78 0.07
CA CYS A 63 -9.25 3.63 -0.87
C CYS A 63 -7.75 3.84 -0.58
N ILE A 64 -7.09 2.96 0.20
CA ILE A 64 -5.69 3.16 0.62
C ILE A 64 -4.74 3.27 -0.60
N PHE A 65 -4.95 2.44 -1.61
CA PHE A 65 -4.14 2.37 -2.84
C PHE A 65 -4.93 2.80 -4.08
N ALA A 66 -6.04 3.53 -3.91
CA ALA A 66 -6.81 4.02 -5.02
C ALA A 66 -5.94 4.93 -5.93
N LYS A 67 -5.97 4.65 -7.23
CA LYS A 67 -5.22 5.29 -8.34
C LYS A 67 -3.71 5.14 -8.23
N ALA A 68 -3.22 4.23 -7.41
CA ALA A 68 -1.79 3.89 -7.35
C ALA A 68 -1.41 3.01 -8.54
N SER A 69 -1.47 3.57 -9.76
CA SER A 69 -1.33 2.82 -11.02
C SER A 69 0.01 2.10 -11.19
N SER A 70 1.07 2.57 -10.54
CA SER A 70 2.40 1.95 -10.53
C SER A 70 2.70 1.16 -9.25
N PHE A 71 1.70 0.89 -8.41
CA PHE A 71 1.89 0.17 -7.16
C PHE A 71 2.12 -1.33 -7.42
N ILE A 72 3.33 -1.78 -7.09
CA ILE A 72 3.76 -3.17 -7.18
C ILE A 72 4.41 -3.49 -5.83
N CYS A 73 3.66 -4.12 -4.94
CA CYS A 73 4.18 -4.56 -3.66
C CYS A 73 3.51 -5.85 -3.23
N ASP A 74 4.29 -6.71 -2.56
CA ASP A 74 3.80 -7.93 -1.94
C ASP A 74 3.12 -7.58 -0.61
N LEU A 75 1.83 -7.89 -0.53
CA LEU A 75 0.96 -7.68 0.62
C LEU A 75 0.48 -9.01 1.22
N SER A 76 1.00 -10.15 0.76
CA SER A 76 0.59 -11.49 1.21
C SER A 76 0.68 -11.67 2.73
N LEU A 77 1.67 -11.03 3.37
CA LEU A 77 1.91 -11.13 4.82
C LEU A 77 1.00 -10.24 5.68
N TRP A 78 0.08 -9.48 5.09
CA TRP A 78 -0.80 -8.61 5.85
C TRP A 78 -1.91 -9.40 6.57
N ASP A 79 -1.95 -9.28 7.89
CA ASP A 79 -3.06 -9.78 8.70
C ASP A 79 -4.27 -8.83 8.60
N VAL A 80 -5.15 -9.12 7.64
CA VAL A 80 -6.41 -8.39 7.40
C VAL A 80 -7.58 -8.92 8.21
N GLY A 81 -7.36 -9.84 9.17
CA GLY A 81 -8.43 -10.56 9.86
C GLY A 81 -9.39 -9.69 10.67
N LYS A 82 -9.04 -8.43 11.00
CA LYS A 82 -9.93 -7.47 11.67
C LYS A 82 -10.56 -6.43 10.74
N VAL A 83 -10.20 -6.44 9.47
CA VAL A 83 -10.68 -5.45 8.50
C VAL A 83 -12.15 -5.70 8.21
N THR A 84 -12.93 -4.63 8.24
CA THR A 84 -14.38 -4.67 7.97
C THR A 84 -14.76 -3.93 6.69
N MET A 85 -13.90 -3.04 6.18
CA MET A 85 -14.17 -2.23 5.00
C MET A 85 -12.94 -2.18 4.08
N MET A 86 -13.11 -2.54 2.80
CA MET A 86 -12.07 -2.53 1.76
C MET A 86 -12.53 -1.83 0.46
N VAL A 87 -13.56 -0.98 0.55
CA VAL A 87 -14.13 -0.27 -0.61
C VAL A 87 -13.04 0.49 -1.36
N GLY A 88 -12.94 0.22 -2.66
CA GLY A 88 -12.03 0.91 -3.58
C GLY A 88 -10.55 0.81 -3.20
N MET A 89 -10.13 -0.15 -2.36
CA MET A 89 -8.76 -0.21 -1.83
C MET A 89 -7.70 -0.16 -2.94
N PHE A 90 -7.94 -0.81 -4.08
CA PHE A 90 -7.06 -0.85 -5.26
C PHE A 90 -7.76 -0.31 -6.53
N ASP A 91 -8.77 0.56 -6.38
CA ASP A 91 -9.46 1.17 -7.52
C ASP A 91 -8.43 1.88 -8.43
N MET A 92 -8.42 1.60 -9.72
CA MET A 92 -7.48 2.12 -10.73
C MET A 92 -5.99 1.82 -10.45
N ALA A 93 -5.66 0.84 -9.61
CA ALA A 93 -4.28 0.37 -9.39
C ALA A 93 -3.86 -0.60 -10.50
N SER A 94 -3.69 -0.08 -11.72
CA SER A 94 -3.56 -0.88 -12.94
C SER A 94 -2.41 -1.90 -12.96
N SER A 95 -1.32 -1.66 -12.23
CA SER A 95 -0.17 -2.58 -12.16
C SER A 95 -0.19 -3.53 -10.95
N PHE A 96 -1.21 -3.47 -10.10
CA PHE A 96 -1.29 -4.32 -8.92
C PHE A 96 -1.59 -5.77 -9.31
N HIS A 97 -0.76 -6.71 -8.85
CA HIS A 97 -0.85 -8.14 -9.19
C HIS A 97 -0.42 -9.05 -8.02
N CYS A 98 -0.55 -8.59 -6.78
CA CYS A 98 -0.16 -9.38 -5.61
C CYS A 98 -1.07 -10.61 -5.44
N ASP A 99 -0.49 -11.75 -5.06
CA ASP A 99 -1.25 -12.88 -4.56
C ASP A 99 -1.81 -12.55 -3.16
N LEU A 100 -3.12 -12.66 -3.00
CA LEU A 100 -3.86 -12.34 -1.78
C LEU A 100 -4.61 -13.58 -1.24
N SER A 101 -4.28 -14.78 -1.71
CA SER A 101 -4.98 -16.02 -1.32
C SER A 101 -4.93 -16.32 0.18
N ASP A 102 -3.88 -15.86 0.88
CA ASP A 102 -3.75 -16.00 2.33
C ASP A 102 -4.56 -14.97 3.14
N TRP A 103 -5.16 -13.98 2.50
CA TRP A 103 -6.00 -13.01 3.19
C TRP A 103 -7.28 -13.65 3.68
N ASN A 104 -7.50 -13.62 4.99
CA ASN A 104 -8.78 -14.00 5.59
C ASN A 104 -9.73 -12.79 5.59
N ALA A 105 -10.63 -12.73 4.62
CA ALA A 105 -11.58 -11.64 4.49
C ALA A 105 -12.94 -11.90 5.17
N ALA A 106 -13.04 -12.91 6.05
CA ALA A 106 -14.31 -13.32 6.66
C ALA A 106 -15.06 -12.21 7.43
N ASN A 107 -14.34 -11.20 7.92
CA ASN A 107 -14.91 -10.05 8.65
C ASN A 107 -15.24 -8.85 7.75
N VAL A 108 -14.89 -8.89 6.46
CA VAL A 108 -15.09 -7.79 5.51
C VAL A 108 -16.57 -7.69 5.13
N LYS A 109 -17.15 -6.51 5.34
CA LYS A 109 -18.55 -6.20 5.04
C LYS A 109 -18.73 -5.60 3.64
N SER A 110 -17.69 -4.99 3.08
CA SER A 110 -17.76 -4.38 1.76
C SER A 110 -16.40 -4.32 1.08
N MET A 111 -16.38 -4.84 -0.16
CA MET A 111 -15.26 -4.76 -1.12
C MET A 111 -15.69 -4.03 -2.40
N LEU A 112 -16.69 -3.14 -2.30
CA LEU A 112 -17.22 -2.43 -3.47
C LEU A 112 -16.10 -1.74 -4.25
N SER A 113 -16.03 -2.00 -5.56
CA SER A 113 -15.02 -1.45 -6.47
C SER A 113 -13.56 -1.67 -6.05
N MET A 114 -13.28 -2.65 -5.17
CA MET A 114 -11.94 -2.86 -4.60
C MET A 114 -10.85 -3.00 -5.67
N PHE A 115 -11.15 -3.70 -6.77
CA PHE A 115 -10.24 -3.92 -7.91
C PHE A 115 -10.72 -3.29 -9.22
N ASN A 116 -11.65 -2.34 -9.16
CA ASN A 116 -12.15 -1.69 -10.36
C ASN A 116 -11.00 -0.99 -11.09
N GLY A 117 -10.67 -1.38 -12.33
CA GLY A 117 -9.53 -0.84 -13.07
C GLY A 117 -8.14 -1.36 -12.63
N ALA A 118 -8.06 -2.32 -11.71
CA ALA A 118 -6.82 -3.04 -11.38
C ALA A 118 -6.55 -4.16 -12.39
N VAL A 119 -6.25 -3.78 -13.64
CA VAL A 119 -6.22 -4.70 -14.80
C VAL A 119 -5.19 -5.81 -14.72
N ALA A 120 -4.11 -5.63 -13.94
CA ALA A 120 -3.09 -6.65 -13.73
C ALA A 120 -3.43 -7.65 -12.60
N PHE A 121 -4.50 -7.42 -11.83
CA PHE A 121 -4.87 -8.29 -10.73
C PHE A 121 -5.61 -9.53 -11.26
N ASN A 122 -5.06 -10.71 -10.94
CA ASN A 122 -5.60 -12.01 -11.33
C ASN A 122 -5.69 -12.99 -10.15
N GLY A 123 -5.53 -12.49 -8.91
CA GLY A 123 -5.58 -13.29 -7.69
C GLY A 123 -7.00 -13.56 -7.22
N ASP A 124 -7.14 -14.56 -6.35
CA ASP A 124 -8.38 -14.87 -5.63
C ASP A 124 -8.30 -14.33 -4.19
N ILE A 125 -9.47 -14.16 -3.56
CA ILE A 125 -9.59 -13.75 -2.15
C ILE A 125 -10.62 -14.64 -1.48
N SER A 126 -10.24 -15.23 -0.34
CA SER A 126 -11.05 -16.20 0.42
C SER A 126 -11.88 -15.56 1.53
#